data_AF-A0A3E0PMR3-F1
#
_entry.id   AF-A0A3E0PMR3-F1
#
_cell.length_a   1.000
_cell.length_b   1.000
_cell.length_c   1.000
_cell.angle_alpha   90.00
_cell.angle_beta   90.00
_cell.angle_gamma   90.00
#
_symmetry.space_group_name_H-M   'P 1'
#
loop_
_entity.id
_entity.type
_entity.pdbx_description
1 polymer ?
#
loop_
_entity_poly.entity_id
_entity_poly.type
_entity_poly.pdbx_seq_one_letter_code
_entity_poly.pdbx_strand_id
1 'polypeptide(L)'
;MKTLWILGDQLNRRIGALAQSEPETHRILMIESAATMEARTFHRQRLHLVITAMRRFAEELRGSGFDVDYRQAESFRQGLFDHIEEHDPSQLEATEPNSRELRALLTRLGVEQRRSNQFLCNPDDLA
;
A
#
# COMPACT_ATOMS: atom_id res chain seq x y z
N MET A 1 -7.06 -12.96 -9.58
CA MET A 1 -5.82 -12.15 -9.57
C MET A 1 -5.58 -11.71 -8.14
N LYS A 2 -4.32 -11.63 -7.68
CA LYS A 2 -4.01 -11.12 -6.34
C LYS A 2 -3.99 -9.60 -6.34
N THR A 3 -4.28 -8.97 -5.20
CA THR A 3 -4.04 -7.55 -5.02
C THR A 3 -2.90 -7.33 -4.04
N LEU A 4 -1.93 -6.53 -4.47
CA LEU A 4 -0.88 -5.99 -3.63
C LEU A 4 -1.19 -4.53 -3.32
N TRP A 5 -1.45 -4.24 -2.04
CA TRP A 5 -1.62 -2.88 -1.54
C TRP A 5 -0.28 -2.25 -1.17
N ILE A 6 0.08 -1.17 -1.86
CA ILE A 6 1.28 -0.38 -1.61
C ILE A 6 0.93 0.87 -0.78
N LEU A 7 1.67 1.07 0.31
CA LEU A 7 1.50 2.23 1.19
C LEU A 7 2.37 3.42 0.77
N GLY A 8 2.01 4.63 1.21
CA GLY A 8 2.66 5.87 0.79
C GLY A 8 4.14 6.03 1.19
N ASP A 9 4.65 5.19 2.09
CA ASP A 9 6.05 5.14 2.51
C ASP A 9 6.83 3.96 1.88
N GLN A 10 6.19 3.19 0.99
CA GLN A 10 6.73 1.96 0.38
C GLN A 10 6.95 2.11 -1.14
N LEU A 11 7.23 3.33 -1.61
CA LEU A 11 7.33 3.66 -3.05
C LEU A 11 8.70 3.25 -3.62
N ASN A 12 8.98 1.94 -3.62
CA ASN A 12 10.23 1.35 -4.11
C ASN A 12 9.93 -0.02 -4.72
N ARG A 13 10.25 -0.21 -6.00
CA ARG A 13 9.95 -1.45 -6.72
C ARG A 13 10.56 -2.72 -6.13
N ARG A 14 11.63 -2.60 -5.33
CA ARG A 14 12.34 -3.73 -4.70
C ARG A 14 11.94 -3.99 -3.25
N ILE A 15 10.87 -3.36 -2.75
CA ILE A 15 10.43 -3.51 -1.36
C ILE A 15 9.51 -4.72 -1.18
N GLY A 16 9.76 -5.51 -0.13
CA GLY A 16 8.87 -6.54 0.41
C GLY A 16 8.11 -7.35 -0.66
N ALA A 17 6.78 -7.34 -0.55
CA ALA A 17 5.88 -8.03 -1.46
C ALA A 17 5.98 -7.56 -2.92
N LEU A 18 6.31 -6.28 -3.12
CA LEU A 18 6.40 -5.69 -4.46
C LEU A 18 7.57 -6.28 -5.24
N ALA A 19 8.67 -6.60 -4.59
CA ALA A 19 9.85 -7.19 -5.23
C ALA A 19 9.57 -8.53 -5.96
N GLN A 20 8.52 -9.23 -5.56
CA GLN A 20 8.14 -10.55 -6.09
C GLN A 20 6.82 -10.54 -6.85
N SER A 21 6.19 -9.37 -7.02
CA SER A 21 4.92 -9.26 -7.74
C SER A 21 5.15 -9.17 -9.24
N GLU A 22 4.33 -9.83 -10.06
CA GLU A 22 4.37 -9.70 -11.52
C GLU A 22 3.05 -9.14 -12.06
N PRO A 23 3.04 -8.34 -13.13
CA PRO A 23 1.82 -7.75 -13.70
C PRO A 23 0.72 -8.76 -14.03
N GLU A 24 1.09 -9.96 -14.49
CA GLU A 24 0.15 -11.00 -14.89
C GLU A 24 -0.55 -11.66 -13.70
N THR A 25 -0.01 -11.48 -12.49
CA THR A 25 -0.49 -12.17 -11.28
C THR A 25 -1.01 -11.21 -10.22
N HIS A 26 -0.61 -9.94 -10.28
CA HIS A 26 -0.91 -8.94 -9.27
C HIS A 26 -1.51 -7.66 -9.85
N ARG A 27 -2.62 -7.22 -9.26
CA ARG A 27 -3.10 -5.84 -9.32
C ARG A 27 -2.43 -5.04 -8.22
N ILE A 28 -2.10 -3.79 -8.49
CA ILE A 28 -1.63 -2.86 -7.47
C ILE A 28 -2.80 -2.03 -6.97
N LEU A 29 -2.92 -1.89 -5.65
CA LEU A 29 -3.83 -0.96 -5.00
C LEU A 29 -3.03 0.14 -4.29
N MET A 30 -3.42 1.39 -4.48
CA MET A 30 -2.92 2.55 -3.75
C MET A 30 -4.10 3.42 -3.31
N ILE A 31 -4.11 3.88 -2.05
CA ILE A 31 -5.22 4.65 -1.49
C ILE A 31 -4.69 5.95 -0.86
N GLU A 32 -5.15 7.10 -1.37
CA GLU A 32 -5.10 8.40 -0.68
C GLU A 32 -6.31 8.48 0.29
N SER A 33 -6.07 8.34 1.60
CA SER A 33 -7.14 8.39 2.62
C SER A 33 -7.25 9.78 3.26
N ALA A 34 -8.41 10.42 3.13
CA ALA A 34 -8.70 11.71 3.77
C ALA A 34 -8.57 11.62 5.31
N ALA A 35 -9.20 10.62 5.92
CA ALA A 35 -9.11 10.38 7.36
C ALA A 35 -7.66 10.22 7.85
N THR A 36 -6.78 9.61 7.04
CA THR A 36 -5.36 9.47 7.40
C THR A 36 -4.65 10.81 7.36
N MET A 37 -4.94 11.65 6.35
CA MET A 37 -4.36 13.00 6.23
C MET A 37 -4.86 13.94 7.33
N GLU A 38 -6.06 13.72 7.85
CA GLU A 38 -6.68 14.53 8.91
C GLU A 38 -6.39 14.00 10.33
N ALA A 39 -6.01 12.72 10.47
CA ALA A 39 -5.77 12.10 11.77
C ALA A 39 -4.69 12.79 12.62
N ARG A 40 -3.78 13.54 11.99
CA ARG A 40 -2.74 14.34 12.65
C ARG A 40 -2.44 15.59 11.84
N THR A 41 -1.95 16.63 12.51
CA THR A 41 -1.46 17.82 11.82
C THR A 41 -0.17 17.51 11.07
N PHE A 42 -0.27 17.35 9.75
CA PHE A 42 0.89 17.20 8.89
C PHE A 42 1.28 18.53 8.25
N HIS A 43 2.59 18.74 8.09
CA HIS A 43 3.07 19.88 7.32
C HIS A 43 2.62 19.76 5.86
N ARG A 44 2.14 20.87 5.26
CA ARG A 44 1.60 20.88 3.89
C ARG A 44 2.57 20.34 2.85
N GLN A 45 3.86 20.65 2.97
CA GLN A 45 4.89 20.14 2.05
C GLN A 45 5.07 18.62 2.18
N ARG A 46 4.92 18.05 3.39
CA ARG A 46 5.02 16.60 3.60
C ARG A 46 3.87 15.88 2.92
N LEU A 47 2.63 16.39 3.08
CA LEU A 47 1.47 15.83 2.38
C LEU A 47 1.66 15.92 0.86
N HIS A 48 2.08 17.08 0.35
CA HIS A 48 2.33 17.27 -1.07
C HIS A 48 3.40 16.31 -1.61
N LEU A 49 4.50 16.12 -0.88
CA LEU A 49 5.55 15.17 -1.23
C LEU A 49 5.01 13.75 -1.37
N VAL A 50 4.34 13.24 -0.33
CA VAL A 50 3.85 11.85 -0.32
C VAL A 50 2.80 11.63 -1.41
N ILE A 51 1.80 12.51 -1.51
CA ILE A 51 0.72 12.38 -2.50
C ILE A 51 1.28 12.42 -3.92
N THR A 52 2.17 13.37 -4.21
CA THR A 52 2.75 13.48 -5.55
C THR A 52 3.64 12.28 -5.86
N ALA A 53 4.44 11.81 -4.89
CA ALA A 53 5.26 10.62 -5.05
C ALA A 53 4.40 9.38 -5.32
N MET A 54 3.29 9.19 -4.58
CA MET A 54 2.36 8.09 -4.81
C MET A 54 1.78 8.11 -6.22
N ARG A 55 1.30 9.27 -6.69
CA ARG A 55 0.77 9.41 -8.06
C ARG A 55 1.81 9.11 -9.12
N ARG A 56 3.05 9.58 -8.95
CA ARG A 56 4.13 9.30 -9.91
C ARG A 56 4.55 7.84 -9.90
N PHE A 57 4.58 7.21 -8.73
CA PHE A 57 4.90 5.79 -8.61
C PHE A 57 3.80 4.91 -9.23
N ALA A 58 2.53 5.31 -9.11
CA ALA A 58 1.44 4.64 -9.81
C ALA A 58 1.62 4.66 -11.33
N GLU A 59 1.98 5.81 -11.91
CA GLU A 59 2.30 5.91 -13.34
C GLU A 59 3.52 5.07 -13.74
N GLU A 60 4.56 5.04 -12.91
CA GLU A 60 5.74 4.18 -13.14
C GLU A 60 5.36 2.69 -13.19
N LEU A 61 4.51 2.25 -12.26
CA LEU A 61 4.03 0.87 -12.23
C LEU A 61 3.13 0.53 -13.42
N ARG A 62 2.24 1.45 -13.82
CA ARG A 62 1.45 1.31 -15.06
C ARG A 62 2.35 1.20 -16.30
N GLY A 63 3.36 2.05 -16.39
CA GLY A 63 4.36 1.99 -17.46
C GLY A 63 5.18 0.70 -17.47
N SER A 64 5.26 0.01 -16.32
CA SER A 64 5.89 -1.31 -16.18
C SER A 64 4.93 -2.48 -16.40
N GLY A 65 3.68 -2.20 -16.80
CA GLY A 65 2.68 -3.21 -17.16
C GLY A 65 1.67 -3.57 -16.07
N PHE A 66 1.81 -3.07 -14.84
CA PHE A 66 0.85 -3.36 -13.78
C PHE A 66 -0.48 -2.67 -14.02
N ASP A 67 -1.57 -3.39 -13.76
CA ASP A 67 -2.86 -2.76 -13.47
C ASP A 67 -2.77 -2.07 -12.11
N VAL A 68 -2.88 -0.75 -12.10
CA VAL A 68 -2.85 0.04 -10.87
C VAL A 68 -4.20 0.70 -10.61
N ASP A 69 -4.86 0.23 -9.56
CA ASP A 69 -6.03 0.85 -8.97
C ASP A 69 -5.58 1.91 -7.95
N TYR A 70 -5.77 3.18 -8.33
CA TYR A 70 -5.36 4.33 -7.52
C TYR A 70 -6.60 5.08 -7.06
N ARG A 71 -6.88 5.06 -5.75
CA ARG A 71 -8.11 5.60 -5.18
C ARG A 71 -7.86 6.80 -4.28
N GLN A 72 -8.76 7.76 -4.36
CA GLN A 72 -8.99 8.74 -3.30
C GLN A 72 -10.24 8.30 -2.54
N ALA A 73 -10.14 8.14 -1.23
CA ALA A 73 -11.23 7.64 -0.40
C ALA A 73 -11.29 8.35 0.95
N GLU A 74 -12.45 8.31 1.62
CA GLU A 74 -12.57 8.91 2.96
C GLU A 74 -11.69 8.17 3.96
N SER A 75 -11.63 6.83 3.85
CA SER A 75 -10.80 5.99 4.72
C SER A 75 -10.12 4.86 3.94
N PHE A 76 -9.04 4.33 4.52
CA PHE A 76 -8.42 3.10 4.02
C PHE A 76 -9.39 1.91 3.96
N ARG A 77 -10.31 1.80 4.93
CA ARG A 77 -11.32 0.73 4.96
C ARG A 77 -12.26 0.84 3.77
N GLN A 78 -12.77 2.04 3.51
CA GLN A 78 -13.66 2.29 2.38
C GLN A 78 -12.94 2.01 1.06
N GLY A 79 -11.77 2.62 0.83
CA GLY A 79 -11.02 2.41 -0.41
C GLY A 79 -10.66 0.94 -0.67
N LEU A 80 -10.38 0.16 0.38
CA LEU A 80 -10.15 -1.28 0.24
C LEU A 80 -11.44 -2.05 -0.12
N PHE A 81 -12.57 -1.73 0.51
CA PHE A 81 -13.82 -2.42 0.21
C PHE A 81 -14.35 -2.08 -1.20
N ASP A 82 -14.25 -0.83 -1.61
CA ASP A 82 -14.62 -0.43 -2.97
C ASP A 82 -13.74 -1.18 -4.00
N HIS A 83 -12.45 -1.38 -3.70
CA HIS A 83 -11.55 -2.19 -4.52
C HIS A 83 -11.98 -3.66 -4.57
N ILE A 84 -12.34 -4.24 -3.42
CA ILE A 84 -12.78 -5.64 -3.35
C ILE A 84 -14.06 -5.84 -4.14
N GLU A 85 -15.02 -4.93 -4.02
CA GLU A 85 -16.29 -4.99 -4.75
C GLU A 85 -16.08 -4.91 -6.27
N GLU A 86 -15.15 -4.06 -6.72
CA GLU A 86 -14.91 -3.85 -8.15
C GLU A 86 -14.05 -4.94 -8.80
N HIS A 87 -13.13 -5.56 -8.04
CA HIS A 87 -12.09 -6.43 -8.62
C HIS A 87 -12.06 -7.86 -8.09
N ASP A 88 -12.84 -8.17 -7.04
CA ASP A 88 -12.97 -9.50 -6.43
C ASP A 88 -11.61 -10.25 -6.31
N PRO A 89 -10.63 -9.67 -5.60
CA PRO A 89 -9.29 -10.22 -5.57
C PRO A 89 -9.27 -11.55 -4.81
N SER A 90 -8.54 -12.53 -5.35
CA SER A 90 -8.42 -13.86 -4.73
C SER A 90 -7.61 -13.84 -3.44
N GLN A 91 -6.79 -12.79 -3.24
CA GLN A 91 -5.94 -12.59 -2.07
C GLN A 91 -5.56 -11.12 -1.95
N LEU A 92 -5.47 -10.63 -0.71
CA LEU A 92 -4.98 -9.29 -0.39
C LEU A 92 -3.63 -9.41 0.32
N GLU A 93 -2.61 -8.75 -0.22
CA GLU A 93 -1.27 -8.74 0.34
C GLU A 93 -0.77 -7.30 0.49
N ALA A 94 0.11 -7.05 1.45
CA ALA A 94 0.83 -5.80 1.62
C ALA A 94 2.22 -6.05 2.20
N THR A 95 3.17 -5.16 1.93
CA THR A 95 4.40 -5.16 2.73
C THR A 95 4.08 -4.63 4.13
N GLU A 96 4.64 -5.25 5.15
CA GLU A 96 4.47 -4.86 6.55
C GLU A 96 4.58 -3.34 6.76
N PRO A 97 3.54 -2.68 7.30
CA PRO A 97 3.56 -1.25 7.60
C PRO A 97 4.56 -0.87 8.69
N ASN A 98 5.07 0.36 8.69
CA ASN A 98 5.90 0.86 9.79
C ASN A 98 5.09 1.30 11.02
N SER A 99 3.78 1.57 10.86
CA SER A 99 2.88 1.94 11.95
C SER A 99 2.22 0.70 12.58
N ARG A 100 2.24 0.62 13.91
CA ARG A 100 1.54 -0.43 14.66
C ARG A 100 0.03 -0.37 14.47
N GLU A 101 -0.54 0.83 14.41
CA GLU A 101 -1.96 1.04 14.16
C GLU A 101 -2.36 0.54 12.78
N LEU A 102 -1.53 0.80 11.77
CA LEU A 102 -1.77 0.36 10.40
C LEU A 102 -1.56 -1.16 10.25
N ARG A 103 -0.55 -1.75 10.91
CA ARG A 103 -0.39 -3.22 11.03
C ARG A 103 -1.68 -3.87 11.57
N ALA A 104 -2.19 -3.36 12.69
CA ALA A 104 -3.41 -3.87 13.31
C ALA A 104 -4.66 -3.63 12.44
N LEU A 105 -4.71 -2.54 11.66
CA LEU A 105 -5.78 -2.31 10.69
C LEU A 105 -5.74 -3.37 9.59
N LEU A 106 -4.59 -3.60 8.95
CA LEU A 106 -4.44 -4.58 7.87
C LEU A 106 -4.80 -6.00 8.34
N THR A 107 -4.34 -6.40 9.54
CA THR A 107 -4.75 -7.68 10.15
C THR A 107 -6.27 -7.80 10.28
N ARG A 108 -6.95 -6.76 10.78
CA ARG A 108 -8.42 -6.75 10.93
C ARG A 108 -9.17 -6.74 9.60
N LEU A 109 -8.54 -6.26 8.54
CA LEU A 109 -9.08 -6.25 7.19
C LEU A 109 -8.73 -7.53 6.41
N GLY A 110 -8.04 -8.49 7.02
CA GLY A 110 -7.67 -9.75 6.37
C GLY A 110 -6.57 -9.61 5.32
N VAL A 111 -5.77 -8.54 5.37
CA VAL A 111 -4.63 -8.34 4.46
C VAL A 111 -3.42 -9.11 4.97
N GLU A 112 -2.88 -10.00 4.15
CA GLU A 112 -1.65 -10.72 4.46
C GLU A 112 -0.46 -9.77 4.44
N GLN A 113 0.34 -9.77 5.50
CA GLN A 113 1.49 -8.88 5.63
C GLN A 113 2.78 -9.65 5.34
N ARG A 114 3.53 -9.21 4.32
CA ARG A 114 4.82 -9.76 3.93
C ARG A 114 5.96 -9.01 4.60
N ARG A 115 6.96 -9.75 5.07
CA ARG A 115 8.17 -9.22 5.73
C ARG A 115 8.80 -8.11 4.89
N SER A 116 9.02 -6.95 5.52
CA SER A 116 9.71 -5.83 4.88
C SER A 116 11.22 -6.05 4.86
N ASN A 117 11.84 -5.70 3.74
CA ASN A 117 13.30 -5.60 3.56
C ASN A 117 13.77 -4.12 3.53
N GLN A 118 12.94 -3.19 4.02
CA GLN A 118 13.27 -1.77 4.08
C GLN A 118 14.43 -1.46 5.03
N PHE A 119 14.63 -2.30 6.05
CA PHE A 119 15.65 -2.16 7.07
C PHE A 119 16.60 -3.37 7.04
N LEU A 120 17.82 -3.19 7.57
CA LEU A 120 18.86 -4.24 7.61
C LEU A 120 18.52 -5.41 8.54
N CYS A 121 17.65 -5.17 9.52
CA CYS A 121 17.14 -6.18 10.45
C CYS A 121 15.62 -6.06 10.52
N ASN A 122 14.97 -7.19 10.78
CA ASN A 122 13.56 -7.22 11.15
C ASN A 122 13.43 -7.15 12.67
N PRO A 123 12.32 -6.60 13.22
CA PRO A 123 12.06 -6.63 14.65
C PRO A 123 12.20 -8.02 15.30
N ASP A 124 11.83 -9.09 14.59
CA ASP A 124 11.95 -10.47 15.09
C ASP A 124 13.41 -10.93 15.23
N ASP A 125 14.36 -10.31 14.53
CA ASP A 125 15.79 -10.62 14.62
C ASP A 125 16.47 -9.92 15.82
N LEU A 126 15.78 -8.98 16.47
CA LEU A 126 16.29 -8.16 17.58
C LEU A 126 15.79 -8.62 18.96
N ALA A 127 14.96 -9.67 19.00
CA ALA A 127 14.30 -10.19 20.19
C ALA A 127 15.15 -11.22 20.97
#